data_AF-A0A7S1Z3Y6-F1
#
_entry.id   AF-A0A7S1Z3Y6-F1
#
_cell.length_a   1.000
_cell.length_b   1.000
_cell.length_c   1.000
_cell.angle_alpha   90.00
_cell.angle_beta   90.00
_cell.angle_gamma   90.00
#
_symmetry.space_group_name_H-M   'P 1'
#
loop_
_entity.id
_entity.type
_entity.pdbx_description
1 polymer ?
#
loop_
_entity_poly.entity_id
_entity_poly.type
_entity_poly.pdbx_seq_one_letter_code
_entity_poly.pdbx_strand_id
1 'polypeptide(L)'
;DNVQAIGHAMHASCLARIGRDVEAVSAYDRALTLQRWLSLGSSVEVMMGRANALQRLMRYKEAKQQFSTCAKWSHKKGSDGDAIATTTTVAKAVCYSATCSMRLNRL
;
A
#
# COMPACT_ATOMS: atom_id res chain seq x y z
N ASP A 1 -8.64 11.54 -13.73
CA ASP A 1 -9.44 10.47 -14.38
C ASP A 1 -9.18 9.10 -13.78
N ASN A 2 -10.18 8.22 -13.73
CA ASN A 2 -10.04 6.84 -13.22
C ASN A 2 -8.96 6.04 -13.98
N VAL A 3 -8.95 6.15 -15.30
CA VAL A 3 -7.96 5.49 -16.17
C VAL A 3 -6.53 5.93 -15.82
N GLN A 4 -6.32 7.22 -15.52
CA GLN A 4 -5.01 7.72 -15.11
C GLN A 4 -4.58 7.16 -13.74
N ALA A 5 -5.51 7.04 -12.79
CA ALA A 5 -5.23 6.48 -11.47
C ALA A 5 -4.77 5.02 -11.57
N ILE A 6 -5.50 4.20 -12.35
CA ILE A 6 -5.16 2.80 -12.59
C ILE A 6 -3.83 2.69 -13.37
N GLY A 7 -3.63 3.53 -14.39
CA GLY A 7 -2.38 3.56 -15.15
C GLY A 7 -1.16 3.84 -14.28
N HIS A 8 -1.26 4.82 -13.36
CA HIS A 8 -0.20 5.10 -12.39
C HIS A 8 0.06 3.93 -11.43
N ALA A 9 -1.00 3.25 -10.96
CA ALA A 9 -0.89 2.08 -10.11
C ALA A 9 -0.17 0.90 -10.80
N MET A 10 -0.55 0.59 -12.05
CA MET A 10 0.09 -0.46 -12.83
C MET A 10 1.55 -0.13 -13.13
N HIS A 11 1.84 1.12 -13.53
CA HIS A 11 3.20 1.59 -13.78
C HIS A 11 4.06 1.47 -12.51
N ALA A 12 3.54 1.87 -11.35
CA ALA A 12 4.24 1.74 -10.08
C ALA A 12 4.55 0.28 -9.72
N SER A 13 3.62 -0.64 -9.99
CA SER A 13 3.84 -2.08 -9.80
C SER A 13 4.95 -2.62 -10.71
N CYS A 14 4.98 -2.21 -11.99
CA CYS A 14 6.06 -2.55 -12.90
C CYS A 14 7.42 -2.02 -12.40
N LEU A 15 7.48 -0.76 -11.96
CA LEU A 15 8.70 -0.13 -11.42
C LEU A 15 9.21 -0.85 -10.17
N ALA A 16 8.31 -1.24 -9.27
CA ALA A 16 8.66 -2.03 -8.09
C ALA A 16 9.24 -3.39 -8.50
N ARG A 17 8.64 -4.08 -9.48
CA ARG A 17 9.14 -5.39 -9.94
C ARG A 17 10.54 -5.33 -10.53
N ILE A 18 10.91 -4.24 -11.21
CA ILE A 18 12.25 -4.02 -11.74
C ILE A 18 13.24 -3.43 -10.71
N GLY A 19 12.81 -3.23 -9.46
CA GLY A 19 13.66 -2.74 -8.36
C GLY A 19 13.85 -1.23 -8.33
N ARG A 20 13.15 -0.46 -9.17
CA ARG A 20 13.14 1.02 -9.12
C ARG A 20 12.16 1.50 -8.05
N ASP A 21 12.42 1.12 -6.81
CA ASP A 21 11.49 1.32 -5.70
C ASP A 21 11.25 2.81 -5.39
N VAL A 22 12.22 3.71 -5.62
CA VAL A 22 12.06 5.16 -5.44
C VAL A 22 10.99 5.73 -6.39
N GLU A 23 11.06 5.36 -7.66
CA GLU A 23 10.11 5.82 -8.67
C GLU A 23 8.76 5.13 -8.53
N ALA A 24 8.77 3.87 -8.08
CA ALA A 24 7.54 3.16 -7.73
C ALA A 24 6.77 3.93 -6.64
N VAL A 25 7.44 4.40 -5.59
CA VAL A 25 6.80 5.23 -4.54
C VAL A 25 6.19 6.50 -5.14
N SER A 26 6.91 7.22 -6.00
CA SER A 26 6.38 8.42 -6.67
C SER A 26 5.18 8.14 -7.58
N ALA A 27 5.19 7.01 -8.29
CA ALA A 27 4.08 6.58 -9.13
C ALA A 27 2.85 6.14 -8.30
N TYR A 28 3.07 5.44 -7.18
CA TYR A 28 2.00 5.12 -6.23
C TYR A 28 1.41 6.37 -5.58
N ASP A 29 2.24 7.37 -5.23
CA ASP A 29 1.78 8.65 -4.69
C ASP A 29 0.84 9.35 -5.68
N ARG A 30 1.17 9.35 -6.98
CA ARG A 30 0.29 9.88 -8.03
C ARG A 30 -1.00 9.08 -8.20
N ALA A 31 -0.97 7.77 -8.00
CA ALA A 31 -2.20 6.97 -7.99
C ALA A 31 -3.09 7.31 -6.78
N LEU A 32 -2.49 7.54 -5.61
CA LEU A 32 -3.19 7.89 -4.37
C LEU A 32 -3.74 9.32 -4.36
N THR A 33 -3.11 10.29 -5.04
CA THR A 33 -3.73 11.63 -5.20
C THR A 33 -5.02 11.57 -6.01
N LEU A 34 -5.14 10.57 -6.88
CA LEU A 34 -6.34 10.27 -7.65
C LEU A 34 -7.26 9.25 -6.96
N GLN A 35 -7.05 8.95 -5.67
CA GLN A 35 -7.78 7.92 -4.90
C GLN A 35 -9.29 8.01 -4.99
N ARG A 36 -9.87 9.22 -5.13
CA ARG A 36 -11.31 9.44 -5.38
C ARG A 36 -11.87 8.57 -6.52
N TRP A 37 -11.04 8.25 -7.50
CA TRP A 37 -11.42 7.52 -8.70
C TRP A 37 -11.09 6.04 -8.66
N LEU A 38 -10.33 5.61 -7.64
CA LEU A 38 -9.83 4.25 -7.53
C LEU A 38 -10.87 3.40 -6.78
N SER A 39 -11.22 2.23 -7.33
CA SER A 39 -12.10 1.29 -6.64
C SER A 39 -11.50 0.85 -5.30
N LEU A 40 -12.35 0.50 -4.33
CA LEU A 40 -11.95 0.19 -2.95
C LEU A 40 -10.77 -0.78 -2.87
N GLY A 41 -10.86 -1.91 -3.59
CA GLY A 41 -9.81 -2.93 -3.60
C GLY A 41 -8.50 -2.42 -4.18
N SER A 42 -8.58 -1.65 -5.26
CA SER A 42 -7.42 -1.07 -5.93
C SER A 42 -6.72 -0.02 -5.06
N SER A 43 -7.45 0.76 -4.26
CA SER A 43 -6.82 1.73 -3.33
C SER A 43 -5.99 1.05 -2.26
N VAL A 44 -6.50 -0.04 -1.69
CA VAL A 44 -5.77 -0.81 -0.67
C VAL A 44 -4.55 -1.50 -1.28
N GLU A 45 -4.68 -2.05 -2.48
CA GLU A 45 -3.57 -2.65 -3.23
C GLU A 45 -2.44 -1.64 -3.52
N VAL A 46 -2.80 -0.42 -3.93
CA VAL A 46 -1.84 0.68 -4.15
C VAL A 46 -1.13 1.08 -2.86
N MET A 47 -1.86 1.20 -1.74
CA MET A 47 -1.25 1.52 -0.43
C MET A 47 -0.27 0.42 0.01
N MET A 48 -0.63 -0.85 -0.20
CA MET A 48 0.23 -2.00 0.10
C MET A 48 1.48 -2.01 -0.80
N GLY A 49 1.31 -1.78 -2.10
CA GLY A 49 2.42 -1.70 -3.06
C GLY A 49 3.42 -0.61 -2.70
N ARG A 50 2.93 0.56 -2.30
CA ARG A 50 3.75 1.67 -1.80
C ARG A 50 4.50 1.32 -0.52
N ALA A 51 3.82 0.71 0.45
CA ALA A 51 4.43 0.33 1.73
C ALA A 51 5.53 -0.73 1.55
N ASN A 52 5.34 -1.67 0.62
CA ASN A 52 6.37 -2.65 0.25
C ASN A 52 7.58 -1.98 -0.41
N ALA A 53 7.36 -1.03 -1.34
CA ALA A 53 8.46 -0.28 -1.95
C ALA A 53 9.25 0.52 -0.88
N LEU A 54 8.57 1.14 0.09
CA LEU A 54 9.23 1.82 1.21
C LEU A 54 10.02 0.87 2.11
N GLN A 55 9.52 -0.34 2.35
CA GLN A 55 10.27 -1.39 3.07
C GLN A 55 11.58 -1.74 2.36
N ARG A 56 11.55 -1.88 1.03
CA ARG A 56 12.74 -2.20 0.22
C ARG A 56 13.76 -1.06 0.22
N LEU A 57 13.29 0.18 0.32
CA LEU A 57 14.11 1.38 0.50
C LEU A 57 14.61 1.59 1.94
N MET A 58 14.41 0.61 2.85
CA MET A 58 14.77 0.71 4.26
C MET A 58 14.06 1.85 5.02
N ARG A 59 13.02 2.47 4.45
CA ARG A 59 12.21 3.53 5.08
C ARG A 59 11.13 2.90 5.98
N TYR A 60 11.58 2.13 6.97
CA TYR A 60 10.71 1.28 7.79
C TYR A 60 9.68 2.04 8.63
N LYS A 61 10.02 3.25 9.11
CA LYS A 61 9.08 4.09 9.89
C LYS A 61 7.86 4.47 9.04
N GLU A 62 8.11 4.94 7.83
CA GLU A 62 7.06 5.33 6.90
C GLU A 62 6.26 4.12 6.40
N ALA A 63 6.93 3.01 6.09
CA ALA A 63 6.26 1.78 5.70
C ALA A 63 5.31 1.28 6.80
N LYS A 64 5.74 1.28 8.07
CA LYS A 64 4.91 0.93 9.22
C LYS A 64 3.68 1.83 9.33
N GLN A 65 3.87 3.14 9.21
CA GLN A 65 2.76 4.08 9.25
C GLN A 65 1.77 3.81 8.10
N GLN A 66 2.26 3.56 6.90
CA GLN A 66 1.42 3.22 5.74
C GLN A 66 0.62 1.93 5.95
N PHE A 67 1.25 0.84 6.42
CA PHE A 67 0.53 -0.39 6.74
C PHE A 67 -0.56 -0.18 7.80
N SER A 68 -0.31 0.66 8.81
CA SER A 68 -1.32 0.99 9.82
C SER A 68 -2.52 1.75 9.24
N THR A 69 -2.28 2.68 8.32
CA THR A 69 -3.35 3.41 7.63
C THR A 69 -4.15 2.50 6.70
N CYS A 70 -3.47 1.60 5.98
CA CYS A 70 -4.10 0.59 5.14
C CYS A 70 -5.06 -0.31 5.93
N ALA A 71 -4.63 -0.81 7.10
CA ALA A 71 -5.47 -1.62 7.97
C ALA A 71 -6.70 -0.87 8.48
N LYS A 72 -6.53 0.41 8.89
CA LYS A 72 -7.63 1.27 9.34
C LYS A 72 -8.63 1.56 8.21
N TRP A 73 -8.12 1.80 7.00
CA TRP A 73 -8.96 2.10 5.83
C TRP A 73 -9.84 0.90 5.48
N SER A 74 -9.24 -0.30 5.51
CA SER A 74 -9.94 -1.57 5.33
C SER A 74 -11.01 -1.81 6.42
N HIS A 75 -10.69 -1.53 7.69
CA HIS A 75 -11.63 -1.67 8.82
C HIS A 75 -12.80 -0.68 8.75
N LYS A 76 -12.58 0.57 8.30
CA LYS A 76 -13.62 1.62 8.25
C LYS A 76 -14.74 1.32 7.25
N LYS A 77 -14.46 0.54 6.20
CA LYS A 77 -15.40 0.29 5.09
C LYS A 77 -15.83 -1.18 4.93
N GLY A 78 -15.26 -2.10 5.72
CA GLY A 78 -15.68 -3.51 5.83
C GLY A 78 -17.07 -3.76 6.44
N SER A 79 -17.79 -2.68 6.80
CA SER A 79 -19.22 -2.67 7.12
C SER A 79 -20.11 -3.05 5.92
N ASP A 80 -19.63 -2.87 4.68
CA ASP A 80 -20.54 -2.76 3.52
C ASP A 80 -20.46 -3.89 2.47
N GLY A 81 -19.74 -5.01 2.65
CA GLY A 81 -19.99 -6.17 1.76
C GLY A 81 -18.97 -7.31 1.57
N ASP A 82 -17.66 -7.14 1.79
CA ASP A 82 -16.67 -8.19 1.44
C ASP A 82 -15.68 -8.48 2.59
N ALA A 83 -16.17 -9.13 3.65
CA ALA A 83 -15.38 -9.39 4.87
C ALA A 83 -14.09 -10.21 4.63
N ILE A 84 -14.06 -11.11 3.63
CA ILE A 84 -12.95 -12.06 3.40
C ILE A 84 -11.73 -11.37 2.75
N ALA A 85 -11.93 -10.50 1.76
CA ALA A 85 -10.84 -9.75 1.13
C ALA A 85 -10.26 -8.69 2.08
N THR A 86 -11.14 -8.07 2.87
CA THR A 86 -10.81 -7.09 3.90
C THR A 86 -9.95 -7.71 5.00
N THR A 87 -10.35 -8.86 5.54
CA THR A 87 -9.59 -9.57 6.61
C THR A 87 -8.22 -10.06 6.14
N THR A 88 -8.12 -10.63 4.94
CA THR A 88 -6.84 -11.10 4.38
C THR A 88 -5.85 -9.95 4.20
N THR A 89 -6.34 -8.79 3.75
CA THR A 89 -5.50 -7.63 3.49
C THR A 89 -5.06 -6.94 4.79
N VAL A 90 -5.96 -6.85 5.78
CA VAL A 90 -5.63 -6.40 7.14
C VAL A 90 -4.58 -7.30 7.77
N ALA A 91 -4.74 -8.63 7.68
CA ALA A 91 -3.77 -9.58 8.22
C ALA A 91 -2.38 -9.39 7.58
N LYS A 92 -2.29 -9.26 6.26
CA LYS A 92 -1.02 -8.98 5.56
C LYS A 92 -0.40 -7.66 6.01
N ALA A 93 -1.18 -6.59 6.11
CA ALA A 93 -0.69 -5.28 6.55
C ALA A 93 -0.16 -5.30 7.99
N VAL A 94 -0.84 -6.00 8.90
CA VAL A 94 -0.39 -6.16 10.30
C VAL A 94 0.90 -6.97 10.38
N CYS A 95 1.00 -8.08 9.65
CA CYS A 95 2.23 -8.88 9.58
C CYS A 95 3.41 -8.07 9.04
N TYR A 96 3.23 -7.32 7.94
CA TYR A 96 4.31 -6.50 7.39
C TYR A 96 4.70 -5.33 8.31
N SER A 97 3.74 -4.72 9.00
CA SER A 97 4.00 -3.73 10.06
C SER A 97 4.83 -4.30 11.22
N ALA A 98 4.57 -5.55 11.62
CA ALA A 98 5.37 -6.25 12.63
C ALA A 98 6.80 -6.50 12.14
N THR A 99 6.98 -6.95 10.89
CA THR A 99 8.33 -7.14 10.30
C THR A 99 9.11 -5.83 10.20
N CYS A 100 8.46 -4.70 9.86
CA CYS A 100 9.07 -3.37 9.92
C CYS A 100 9.53 -3.02 11.34
N SER A 101 8.70 -3.30 12.35
CA SER A 101 8.99 -2.99 13.74
C SER A 101 10.18 -3.80 14.27
N MET A 102 10.27 -5.08 13.91
CA MET A 102 11.42 -5.93 14.27
C MET A 102 12.72 -5.44 13.63
N ARG A 103 12.68 -4.97 12.37
CA ARG A 103 13.86 -4.40 11.70
C ARG A 103 14.26 -3.04 12.25
N LEU A 104 13.30 -2.21 12.66
CA LEU A 104 13.59 -0.94 13.34
C LEU A 104 14.26 -1.13 14.69
N ASN A 105 13.86 -2.13 15.47
CA ASN A 105 14.46 -2.41 16.78
C ASN A 105 15.85 -3.08 16.69
N ARG A 106 16.29 -3.48 15.49
CA ARG A 106 17.63 -4.07 15.24
C ARG A 106 18.66 -3.06 14.71
N LEU A 107 18.24 -1.84 14.40
CA LEU A 107 19.09 -0.72 13.96
C LEU A 107 19.36 0.20 15.15
#